data_AF-A0A924U2H1-F1
#
_entry.id   AF-A0A924U2H1-F1
#
_cell.length_a   1.000
_cell.length_b   1.000
_cell.length_c   1.000
_cell.angle_alpha   90.00
_cell.angle_beta   90.00
_cell.angle_gamma   90.00
#
_symmetry.space_group_name_H-M   'P 1'
#
loop_
_entity.id
_entity.type
_entity.pdbx_description
1 polymer ?
#
loop_
_entity_poly.entity_id
_entity_poly.type
_entity_poly.pdbx_seq_one_letter_code
_entity_poly.pdbx_strand_id
1 'polypeptide(L)'
;MADRPPPQVHRLLYREPKPGHDYWVLDNALPNPHDVRERMLQRTDWTQGAPYRPESWPGMRAQPALQPAELAPLEDWVRAQTGRKRLFQP
;
A
#
# COMPACT_ATOMS: atom_id res chain seq x y z
N MET A 1 8.52 -33.69 -23.66
CA MET A 1 8.30 -32.43 -22.91
C MET A 1 9.21 -31.40 -23.56
N ALA A 2 8.65 -30.39 -24.22
CA ALA A 2 9.43 -29.41 -24.96
C ALA A 2 10.21 -28.52 -23.98
N ASP A 3 11.52 -28.43 -24.21
CA ASP A 3 12.48 -27.61 -23.47
C ASP A 3 12.14 -26.13 -23.71
N ARG A 4 11.47 -25.50 -22.73
CA ARG A 4 11.13 -24.07 -22.81
C ARG A 4 12.30 -23.30 -22.21
N PRO A 5 12.90 -22.34 -22.95
CA PRO A 5 13.99 -21.53 -22.42
C PRO A 5 13.53 -20.75 -21.19
N PRO A 6 14.44 -20.52 -20.21
CA PRO A 6 14.12 -19.78 -19.01
C PRO A 6 13.64 -18.35 -19.35
N PRO A 7 12.68 -17.79 -18.58
CA PRO A 7 12.18 -16.45 -18.82
C PRO A 7 13.32 -15.42 -18.71
N GLN A 8 13.56 -14.66 -19.77
CA GLN A 8 14.53 -13.58 -19.76
C GLN A 8 13.98 -12.40 -18.96
N VAL A 9 14.61 -12.10 -17.83
CA VAL A 9 14.39 -10.84 -17.10
C VAL A 9 14.66 -9.68 -18.06
N HIS A 10 13.61 -9.01 -18.50
CA HIS A 10 13.75 -7.75 -19.20
C HIS A 10 14.41 -6.79 -18.23
N ARG A 11 15.64 -6.35 -18.54
CA ARG A 11 16.35 -5.36 -17.76
C ARG A 11 15.51 -4.08 -17.81
N LEU A 12 14.72 -3.84 -16.77
CA LEU A 12 13.91 -2.62 -16.67
C LEU A 12 14.88 -1.44 -16.76
N LEU A 13 14.75 -0.65 -17.83
CA LEU A 13 15.49 0.60 -17.95
C LEU A 13 14.99 1.52 -16.84
N TYR A 14 15.89 1.94 -15.96
CA TYR A 14 15.56 2.93 -14.96
C TYR A 14 15.10 4.21 -15.65
N ARG A 15 13.96 4.74 -15.20
CA ARG A 15 13.52 6.11 -15.47
C ARG A 15 13.23 6.77 -14.13
N GLU A 16 13.49 8.07 -14.04
CA GLU A 16 13.12 8.83 -12.86
C GLU A 16 11.59 8.84 -12.67
N PRO A 17 11.07 8.56 -11.46
CA PRO A 17 9.64 8.64 -11.17
C PRO A 17 9.10 10.05 -11.34
N LYS A 18 7.92 10.17 -11.96
CA LYS A 18 7.24 11.44 -12.18
C LYS A 18 6.15 11.67 -11.13
N PRO A 19 6.15 12.82 -10.42
CA PRO A 19 5.04 13.16 -9.54
C PRO A 19 3.73 13.30 -10.33
N GLY A 20 2.64 12.82 -9.74
CA GLY A 20 1.32 12.81 -10.36
C GLY A 20 1.10 11.66 -11.36
N HIS A 21 2.12 10.82 -11.61
CA HIS A 21 2.01 9.67 -12.53
C HIS A 21 2.54 8.39 -11.88
N ASP A 22 3.79 8.42 -11.41
CA ASP A 22 4.44 7.27 -10.77
C ASP A 22 4.31 7.32 -9.24
N TYR A 23 4.19 8.53 -8.66
CA TYR A 23 3.98 8.73 -7.24
C TYR A 23 3.16 9.99 -6.94
N TRP A 24 2.57 10.05 -5.76
CA TRP A 24 1.88 11.23 -5.23
C TRP A 24 2.32 11.47 -3.79
N VAL A 25 2.25 12.73 -3.35
CA VAL A 25 2.53 13.15 -1.98
C VAL A 25 1.29 13.86 -1.45
N LEU A 26 0.82 13.43 -0.28
CA LEU A 26 -0.26 14.08 0.46
C LEU A 26 0.28 14.49 1.83
N ASP A 27 0.44 15.79 2.02
CA ASP A 27 0.77 16.35 3.33
C ASP A 27 -0.44 16.26 4.26
N ASN A 28 -0.18 16.01 5.54
CA ASN A 28 -1.22 15.94 6.58
C ASN A 28 -2.37 14.98 6.24
N ALA A 29 -2.02 13.82 5.65
CA ALA A 29 -2.97 12.82 5.18
C ALA A 29 -3.96 12.36 6.27
N LEU A 30 -3.55 12.37 7.53
CA LEU A 30 -4.39 12.06 8.68
C LEU A 30 -4.46 13.26 9.63
N PRO A 31 -5.64 13.57 10.19
CA PRO A 31 -5.78 14.68 11.15
C PRO A 31 -5.02 14.40 12.46
N ASN A 32 -5.08 13.17 12.98
CA ASN A 32 -4.43 12.77 14.23
C ASN A 32 -3.66 11.44 14.06
N PRO A 33 -2.48 11.43 13.41
CA PRO A 33 -1.74 10.20 13.15
C PRO A 33 -1.27 9.49 14.44
N HIS A 34 -1.10 10.23 15.53
CA HIS A 34 -0.74 9.66 16.83
C HIS A 34 -1.83 8.76 17.41
N ASP A 35 -3.10 9.11 17.25
CA ASP A 35 -4.21 8.28 17.76
C ASP A 35 -4.29 6.93 17.03
N VAL A 36 -4.01 6.93 15.72
CA VAL A 36 -3.87 5.70 14.92
C VAL A 36 -2.71 4.87 15.46
N ARG A 37 -1.55 5.49 15.71
CA ARG A 37 -0.39 4.79 16.25
C ARG A 37 -0.68 4.15 17.61
N GLU A 38 -1.25 4.89 18.56
CA GLU A 38 -1.57 4.36 19.89
C GLU A 38 -2.53 3.18 19.80
N ARG A 39 -3.60 3.29 19.00
CA ARG A 39 -4.50 2.15 18.73
C ARG A 39 -3.78 0.94 18.15
N MET A 40 -2.90 1.15 17.18
CA MET A 40 -2.17 0.06 16.54
C MET A 40 -1.23 -0.64 17.52
N LEU A 41 -0.51 0.10 18.37
CA LEU A 41 0.39 -0.48 19.37
C LEU A 41 -0.33 -1.33 20.42
N GLN A 42 -1.60 -1.05 20.70
CA GLN A 42 -2.42 -1.81 21.64
C GLN A 42 -3.09 -3.05 21.02
N ARG A 43 -3.01 -3.23 19.69
CA ARG A 43 -3.61 -4.40 19.02
C ARG A 43 -2.79 -5.66 19.25
N THR A 44 -3.48 -6.77 19.45
CA THR A 44 -2.90 -8.11 19.58
C THR A 44 -3.25 -9.04 18.40
N ASP A 45 -4.15 -8.60 17.52
CA ASP A 45 -4.72 -9.36 16.41
C ASP A 45 -4.02 -9.09 15.06
N TRP A 46 -2.75 -8.73 15.12
CA TRP A 46 -1.94 -8.49 13.94
C TRP A 46 -1.74 -9.77 13.12
N THR A 47 -1.88 -9.67 11.80
CA THR A 47 -1.65 -10.77 10.86
C THR A 47 -0.33 -10.57 10.15
N GLN A 48 0.43 -11.65 9.96
CA GLN A 48 1.64 -11.56 9.13
C GLN A 48 1.22 -11.32 7.66
N GLY A 49 1.89 -10.38 6.99
CA GLY A 49 1.72 -10.23 5.54
C GLY A 49 2.45 -11.34 4.79
N ALA A 50 1.85 -11.86 3.72
CA ALA A 50 2.56 -12.73 2.78
C ALA A 50 3.75 -12.00 2.13
N PRO A 51 4.88 -12.66 1.83
CA PRO A 51 5.15 -14.10 2.04
C PRO A 51 5.69 -14.42 3.45
N TYR A 52 5.27 -15.56 4.00
CA TYR A 52 5.50 -15.95 5.40
C TYR A 52 6.91 -16.57 5.65
N ARG A 53 7.99 -15.87 5.19
CA ARG A 53 9.48 -16.12 5.28
C ARG A 53 10.13 -16.87 4.08
N PRO A 54 11.45 -16.72 3.77
CA PRO A 54 12.57 -16.21 4.58
C PRO A 54 13.16 -14.86 4.10
N GLU A 55 12.95 -13.85 4.96
CA GLU A 55 13.58 -12.49 5.03
C GLU A 55 13.08 -11.39 4.07
N SER A 56 13.25 -10.08 4.31
CA SER A 56 13.88 -9.37 5.44
C SER A 56 12.91 -8.52 6.28
N TRP A 57 11.67 -8.28 5.84
CA TRP A 57 10.63 -7.58 6.62
C TRP A 57 9.21 -8.04 6.21
N PRO A 58 8.73 -9.23 6.64
CA PRO A 58 7.28 -9.49 6.62
C PRO A 58 6.66 -8.68 7.77
N GLY A 59 6.26 -7.45 7.47
CA GLY A 59 5.60 -6.57 8.44
C GLY A 59 4.27 -7.15 8.90
N MET A 60 3.98 -6.97 10.19
CA MET A 60 2.67 -7.23 10.76
C MET A 60 1.65 -6.26 10.16
N ARG A 61 0.48 -6.76 9.78
CA ARG A 61 -0.62 -5.99 9.20
C ARG A 61 -1.83 -6.04 10.12
N ALA A 62 -2.57 -4.95 10.14
CA ALA A 62 -3.82 -4.82 10.87
C ALA A 62 -4.92 -4.55 9.84
N GLN A 63 -6.03 -5.29 9.91
CA GLN A 63 -7.18 -5.08 9.04
C GLN A 63 -8.47 -5.05 9.88
N PRO A 64 -9.31 -4.01 9.75
CA PRO A 64 -8.98 -2.70 9.18
C PRO A 64 -8.01 -1.92 10.09
N ALA A 65 -7.05 -1.19 9.53
CA ALA A 65 -6.13 -0.35 10.32
C ALA A 65 -6.73 1.04 10.64
N LEU A 66 -7.28 1.69 9.62
CA LEU A 66 -7.96 2.99 9.73
C LEU A 66 -9.45 2.80 9.94
N GLN A 67 -10.05 3.70 10.72
CA GLN A 67 -11.50 3.81 10.85
C GLN A 67 -12.10 4.38 9.55
N PRO A 68 -13.39 4.16 9.28
CA PRO A 68 -14.03 4.68 8.07
C PRO A 68 -13.90 6.20 7.89
N ALA A 69 -13.99 6.96 8.99
CA ALA A 69 -13.84 8.43 8.96
C ALA A 69 -12.39 8.88 8.69
N GLU A 70 -11.40 8.07 9.06
CA GLU A 70 -9.98 8.31 8.76
C GLU A 70 -9.64 7.94 7.31
N LEU A 71 -10.30 6.91 6.78
CA LEU A 71 -10.07 6.38 5.44
C LEU A 71 -10.77 7.18 4.33
N ALA A 72 -12.02 7.59 4.56
CA ALA A 72 -12.84 8.31 3.56
C ALA A 72 -12.13 9.52 2.90
N PRO A 73 -11.53 10.47 3.64
CA PRO A 73 -10.86 11.62 3.03
C PRO A 73 -9.64 11.22 2.18
N LEU A 74 -8.93 10.16 2.58
CA LEU A 74 -7.81 9.62 1.79
C LEU A 74 -8.31 9.07 0.47
N GLU A 75 -9.40 8.30 0.49
CA GLU A 75 -9.94 7.74 -0.74
C GLU A 75 -10.48 8.82 -1.68
N ASP A 76 -11.16 9.84 -1.15
CA ASP A 76 -11.62 10.98 -1.94
C ASP A 76 -10.45 11.69 -2.61
N TRP A 77 -9.36 11.92 -1.87
CA TRP A 77 -8.15 12.50 -2.43
C TRP A 77 -7.54 11.62 -3.53
N VAL A 78 -7.39 10.31 -3.31
CA VAL A 78 -6.83 9.40 -4.33
C VAL A 78 -7.71 9.36 -5.58
N ARG A 79 -9.04 9.33 -5.42
CA ARG A 79 -9.98 9.40 -6.55
C ARG A 79 -9.79 10.69 -7.35
N ALA A 80 -9.63 11.83 -6.67
CA ALA A 80 -9.37 13.11 -7.32
C ALA A 80 -8.02 13.13 -8.06
N GLN A 81 -6.96 12.56 -7.48
CA GLN A 81 -5.63 12.52 -8.10
C GLN A 81 -5.53 11.58 -9.30
N THR A 82 -6.27 10.47 -9.28
CA THR A 82 -6.14 9.40 -10.29
C THR A 82 -7.26 9.40 -11.33
N GLY A 83 -8.32 10.18 -11.12
CA GLY A 83 -9.53 10.16 -11.96
C GLY A 83 -10.34 8.85 -11.85
N ARG A 84 -9.98 7.95 -10.92
CA ARG A 84 -10.66 6.68 -10.72
C ARG A 84 -11.92 6.89 -9.89
N LYS A 85 -13.03 6.25 -10.30
CA LYS A 85 -14.29 6.28 -9.54
C LYS A 85 -14.29 5.35 -8.33
N ARG A 86 -13.45 4.31 -8.34
CA ARG A 86 -13.31 3.30 -7.29
C ARG A 86 -11.84 2.86 -7.19
N LEU A 87 -11.37 2.59 -5.98
CA LEU A 87 -9.98 2.19 -5.71
C LEU A 87 -9.82 0.67 -5.59
N PHE A 88 -10.85 -0.01 -5.08
CA PHE A 88 -10.88 -1.46 -4.96
C PHE A 88 -12.11 -2.02 -5.68
N GLN A 89 -11.90 -3.13 -6.39
CA GLN A 89 -12.95 -4.00 -6.89
C GLN A 89 -12.65 -5.40 -6.35
N PRO A 90 -13.59 -6.05 -5.65
CA PRO A 90 -13.39 -7.40 -5.11
C PRO A 90 -13.20 -8.44 -6.21
#